data_AF-A0A2G5LKD7-F1
#
_entry.id   AF-A0A2G5LKD7-F1
#
_cell.length_a   1.000
_cell.length_b   1.000
_cell.length_c   1.000
_cell.angle_alpha   90.00
_cell.angle_beta   90.00
_cell.angle_gamma   90.00
#
_symmetry.space_group_name_H-M   'P 1'
#
loop_
_entity.id
_entity.type
_entity.pdbx_description
1 polymer ?
#
loop_
_entity_poly.entity_id
_entity_poly.type
_entity_poly.pdbx_seq_one_letter_code
_entity_poly.pdbx_strand_id
1 'polypeptide(L)'
;MNSQSILVPKISTLPVHEPRARAIVRWLVRKNIIKEELTTCGRTGNRMAYALADGARAVVLHPEALPFNEPINGLEIIYKRCIYTPAKGFLEEAGCPECLKEVGEALFESLEDWMPGHTDNFTCPLCGHEDDINGFLFLQECGFSNLGFIFNNWAEAGFKPSFIDEFADWLDQKMSWVKVEL
;
A
#
# COMPACT_ATOMS: atom_id res chain seq x y z
N MET A 1 -9.30 17.49 2.81
CA MET A 1 -8.04 17.43 2.02
C MET A 1 -8.08 16.14 1.19
N ASN A 2 -7.76 16.16 -0.10
CA ASN A 2 -7.78 14.93 -0.92
C ASN A 2 -6.51 14.12 -0.66
N SER A 3 -6.65 12.91 -0.15
CA SER A 3 -5.51 12.05 0.16
C SER A 3 -5.84 10.57 -0.03
N GLN A 4 -4.81 9.74 -0.06
CA GLN A 4 -4.93 8.29 0.01
C GLN A 4 -3.93 7.76 1.04
N SER A 5 -4.40 6.85 1.89
CA SER A 5 -3.55 6.00 2.72
C SER A 5 -3.54 4.62 2.11
N ILE A 6 -2.36 4.18 1.66
CA ILE A 6 -2.23 2.93 0.93
C ILE A 6 -1.43 1.94 1.78
N LEU A 7 -2.04 0.79 2.08
CA LEU A 7 -1.32 -0.34 2.68
C LEU A 7 -0.87 -1.27 1.56
N VAL A 8 0.43 -1.52 1.50
CA VAL A 8 1.09 -2.30 0.43
C VAL A 8 1.96 -3.38 1.08
N PRO A 9 1.81 -4.67 0.73
CA PRO A 9 2.73 -5.69 1.22
C PRO A 9 4.12 -5.48 0.61
N LYS A 10 5.19 -5.60 1.42
CA LYS A 10 6.58 -5.41 0.99
C LYS A 10 7.11 -6.67 0.28
N ILE A 11 6.44 -7.03 -0.81
CA ILE A 11 6.82 -8.10 -1.74
C ILE A 11 6.28 -7.76 -3.14
N SER A 12 7.11 -7.96 -4.16
CA SER A 12 6.79 -7.62 -5.55
C SER A 12 5.56 -8.37 -6.06
N THR A 13 5.56 -9.69 -5.88
CA THR A 13 4.48 -10.56 -6.31
C THR A 13 3.99 -11.36 -5.12
N LEU A 14 2.85 -10.97 -4.55
CA LEU A 14 2.17 -11.78 -3.56
C LEU A 14 1.47 -12.96 -4.26
N PRO A 15 1.82 -14.22 -3.95
CA PRO A 15 1.13 -15.38 -4.52
C PRO A 15 -0.33 -15.40 -4.07
N VAL A 16 -1.23 -15.83 -4.97
CA VAL A 16 -2.68 -15.92 -4.70
C VAL A 16 -3.25 -14.65 -4.04
N HIS A 17 -2.79 -13.48 -4.52
CA HIS A 17 -3.12 -12.18 -3.93
C HIS A 17 -4.64 -11.89 -3.91
N GLU A 18 -5.42 -12.31 -4.92
CA GLU A 18 -6.86 -12.05 -4.87
C GLU A 18 -7.59 -12.84 -3.75
N PRO A 19 -7.42 -14.17 -3.60
CA PRO A 19 -7.94 -14.88 -2.43
C PRO A 19 -7.51 -14.27 -1.09
N ARG A 20 -6.24 -13.86 -0.95
CA ARG A 20 -5.72 -13.23 0.27
C ARG A 20 -6.39 -11.89 0.54
N ALA A 21 -6.53 -11.04 -0.46
CA ALA A 21 -7.24 -9.77 -0.34
C ALA A 21 -8.73 -9.95 -0.01
N ARG A 22 -9.41 -10.97 -0.57
CA ARG A 22 -10.77 -11.32 -0.16
C ARG A 22 -10.86 -11.75 1.31
N ALA A 23 -9.84 -12.43 1.84
CA ALA A 23 -9.78 -12.78 3.25
C ALA A 23 -9.65 -11.52 4.13
N ILE A 24 -8.78 -10.57 3.74
CA ILE A 24 -8.68 -9.25 4.39
C ILE A 24 -10.02 -8.52 4.38
N VAL A 25 -10.70 -8.42 3.23
CA VAL A 25 -12.01 -7.75 3.14
C VAL A 25 -13.00 -8.37 4.14
N ARG A 26 -13.11 -9.71 4.17
CA ARG A 26 -14.01 -10.39 5.11
C ARG A 26 -13.65 -10.11 6.56
N TRP A 27 -12.36 -10.04 6.89
CA TRP A 27 -11.92 -9.69 8.24
C TRP A 27 -12.28 -8.23 8.59
N LEU A 28 -12.02 -7.28 7.69
CA LEU A 28 -12.40 -5.87 7.89
C LEU A 28 -13.91 -5.68 8.05
N VAL A 29 -14.72 -6.40 7.26
CA VAL A 29 -16.18 -6.42 7.38
C VAL A 29 -16.62 -7.00 8.73
N ARG A 30 -16.03 -8.12 9.17
CA ARG A 30 -16.34 -8.73 10.48
C ARG A 30 -16.00 -7.80 11.65
N LYS A 31 -14.96 -6.98 11.52
CA LYS A 31 -14.61 -5.93 12.49
C LYS A 31 -15.44 -4.65 12.35
N ASN A 32 -16.38 -4.61 11.40
CA ASN A 32 -17.19 -3.43 11.08
C ASN A 32 -16.32 -2.21 10.72
N ILE A 33 -15.13 -2.42 10.12
CA ILE A 33 -14.24 -1.34 9.67
C ILE A 33 -14.68 -0.81 8.32
N ILE A 34 -15.13 -1.69 7.44
CA ILE A 34 -15.73 -1.38 6.14
C ILE A 34 -17.09 -2.07 6.02
N LYS A 35 -17.93 -1.56 5.12
CA LYS A 35 -19.19 -2.21 4.70
C LYS A 35 -18.90 -3.34 3.72
N GLU A 36 -19.80 -4.33 3.68
CA GLU A 36 -19.67 -5.48 2.78
C GLU A 36 -20.02 -5.14 1.33
N GLU A 37 -21.03 -4.30 1.13
CA GLU A 37 -21.51 -3.92 -0.19
C GLU A 37 -20.61 -2.86 -0.82
N LEU A 38 -20.24 -3.07 -2.09
CA LEU A 38 -19.57 -2.06 -2.88
C LEU A 38 -20.55 -0.96 -3.25
N THR A 39 -20.10 0.28 -3.11
CA THR A 39 -20.84 1.49 -3.52
C THR A 39 -19.91 2.43 -4.30
N THR A 40 -20.44 3.53 -4.84
CA THR A 40 -19.67 4.49 -5.65
C THR A 40 -18.80 5.44 -4.83
N CYS A 41 -18.27 4.98 -3.69
CA CYS A 41 -17.48 5.78 -2.73
C CYS A 41 -15.96 5.70 -2.97
N GLY A 42 -15.55 5.10 -4.08
CA GLY A 42 -14.16 5.04 -4.54
C GLY A 42 -13.77 6.23 -5.40
N ARG A 43 -12.46 6.36 -5.65
CA ARG A 43 -11.88 7.43 -6.45
C ARG A 43 -11.44 6.97 -7.83
N THR A 44 -10.94 5.74 -7.97
CA THR A 44 -10.32 5.27 -9.21
C THR A 44 -11.32 4.51 -10.09
N GLY A 45 -11.01 4.38 -11.38
CA GLY A 45 -11.75 3.53 -12.32
C GLY A 45 -13.27 3.76 -12.33
N ASN A 46 -14.03 2.70 -12.03
CA ASN A 46 -15.49 2.70 -11.97
C ASN A 46 -16.06 3.26 -10.64
N ARG A 47 -15.18 3.76 -9.75
CA ARG A 47 -15.50 4.34 -8.43
C ARG A 47 -16.11 3.35 -7.43
N MET A 48 -16.06 2.05 -7.69
CA MET A 48 -16.59 1.04 -6.77
C MET A 48 -15.61 0.76 -5.65
N ALA A 49 -16.05 0.93 -4.40
CA ALA A 49 -15.25 0.70 -3.20
C ALA A 49 -16.11 0.22 -2.03
N TYR A 50 -15.46 -0.34 -1.01
CA TYR A 50 -16.12 -0.68 0.25
C TYR A 50 -16.17 0.56 1.14
N ALA A 51 -17.37 1.08 1.41
CA ALA A 51 -17.52 2.26 2.26
C ALA A 51 -16.98 2.01 3.67
N LEU A 52 -16.48 3.04 4.36
CA LEU A 52 -16.11 2.91 5.77
C LEU A 52 -17.33 2.58 6.65
N ALA A 53 -17.06 1.93 7.79
CA ALA A 53 -18.06 1.57 8.79
C ALA A 53 -17.59 1.96 10.20
N ASP A 54 -18.49 1.90 11.18
CA ASP A 54 -18.27 2.54 12.47
C ASP A 54 -17.07 2.01 13.28
N GLY A 55 -16.71 0.75 13.06
CA GLY A 55 -15.53 0.11 13.64
C GLY A 55 -14.20 0.70 13.16
N ALA A 56 -14.19 1.49 12.07
CA ALA A 56 -12.99 2.21 11.62
C ALA A 56 -12.40 3.12 12.72
N ARG A 57 -13.24 3.66 13.61
CA ARG A 57 -12.81 4.48 14.75
C ARG A 57 -11.88 3.73 15.71
N ALA A 58 -11.95 2.39 15.75
CA ALA A 58 -11.12 1.59 16.63
C ALA A 58 -9.68 1.42 16.10
N VAL A 59 -9.45 1.61 14.80
CA VAL A 59 -8.17 1.29 14.12
C VAL A 59 -7.35 2.50 13.71
N VAL A 60 -7.87 3.72 13.94
CA VAL A 60 -7.18 4.98 13.62
C VAL A 60 -6.79 5.77 14.87
N LEU A 61 -5.79 6.64 14.76
CA LEU A 61 -5.31 7.50 15.83
C LEU A 61 -6.26 8.66 16.10
N HIS A 62 -6.88 9.20 15.05
CA HIS A 62 -7.78 10.36 15.08
C HIS A 62 -9.16 10.01 14.50
N PRO A 63 -10.06 9.38 15.28
CA PRO A 63 -11.38 8.96 14.80
C PRO A 63 -12.26 10.08 14.23
N GLU A 64 -12.08 11.30 14.74
CA GLU A 64 -12.77 12.52 14.32
C GLU A 64 -12.40 12.96 12.90
N ALA A 65 -11.23 12.58 12.41
CA ALA A 65 -10.74 12.90 11.07
C ALA A 65 -11.14 11.83 10.01
N LEU A 66 -11.94 10.83 10.39
CA LEU A 66 -12.44 9.84 9.45
C LEU A 66 -13.48 10.45 8.48
N PRO A 67 -13.43 10.08 7.19
CA PRO A 67 -14.24 10.72 6.13
C PRO A 67 -15.70 10.21 6.06
N PHE A 68 -16.39 10.05 7.20
CA PHE A 68 -17.77 9.53 7.24
C PHE A 68 -18.77 10.31 6.39
N ASN A 69 -18.59 11.63 6.30
CA ASN A 69 -19.50 12.52 5.58
C ASN A 69 -19.01 12.86 4.16
N GLU A 70 -17.88 12.28 3.73
CA GLU A 70 -17.31 12.53 2.41
C GLU A 70 -17.86 11.52 1.39
N PRO A 71 -18.14 11.95 0.15
CA PRO A 71 -18.58 11.05 -0.90
C PRO A 71 -17.50 10.03 -1.30
N ILE A 72 -16.23 10.39 -1.15
CA ILE A 72 -15.08 9.52 -1.40
C ILE A 72 -14.48 9.15 -0.05
N ASN A 73 -14.70 7.91 0.37
CA ASN A 73 -14.34 7.46 1.71
C ASN A 73 -14.00 5.96 1.78
N GLY A 74 -14.16 5.26 0.65
CA GLY A 74 -14.09 3.81 0.59
C GLY A 74 -12.69 3.25 0.45
N LEU A 75 -12.59 1.96 0.77
CA LEU A 75 -11.45 1.10 0.48
C LEU A 75 -11.54 0.56 -0.95
N GLU A 76 -10.54 0.88 -1.77
CA GLU A 76 -10.31 0.28 -3.08
C GLU A 76 -9.16 -0.75 -3.00
N ILE A 77 -9.24 -1.78 -3.83
CA ILE A 77 -8.23 -2.85 -3.88
C ILE A 77 -7.69 -2.95 -5.29
N ILE A 78 -6.37 -2.87 -5.41
CA ILE A 78 -5.64 -3.05 -6.66
C ILE A 78 -5.10 -4.47 -6.70
N TYR A 79 -5.46 -5.23 -7.73
CA TYR A 79 -5.05 -6.63 -7.93
C TYR A 79 -4.03 -6.79 -9.08
N LYS A 80 -3.30 -5.72 -9.37
CA LYS A 80 -2.31 -5.70 -10.45
C LYS A 80 -1.06 -5.01 -9.97
N ARG A 81 0.03 -5.30 -10.66
CA ARG A 81 1.34 -4.69 -10.42
C ARG A 81 1.24 -3.17 -10.47
N CYS A 82 1.73 -2.51 -9.43
CA CYS A 82 1.65 -1.07 -9.27
C CYS A 82 2.81 -0.54 -8.41
N ILE A 83 3.25 0.67 -8.73
CA ILE A 83 4.22 1.44 -7.95
C ILE A 83 3.42 2.34 -6.99
N TYR A 84 3.73 2.24 -5.71
CA TYR A 84 3.10 3.04 -4.67
C TYR A 84 4.14 3.96 -4.04
N THR A 85 4.11 5.23 -4.40
CA THR A 85 5.02 6.27 -3.89
C THR A 85 4.21 7.52 -3.48
N PRO A 86 4.76 8.38 -2.62
CA PRO A 86 4.23 9.71 -2.41
C PRO A 86 4.12 10.46 -3.76
N ALA A 87 2.97 11.07 -4.04
CA ALA A 87 2.79 11.82 -5.30
C ALA A 87 3.56 13.15 -5.34
N LYS A 88 3.96 13.68 -4.18
CA LYS A 88 4.67 14.96 -4.05
C LYS A 88 5.91 14.75 -3.19
N GLY A 89 7.05 15.27 -3.63
CA GLY A 89 8.29 15.27 -2.86
C GLY A 89 8.87 13.88 -2.60
N PHE A 90 8.61 12.91 -3.49
CA PHE A 90 9.33 11.64 -3.47
C PHE A 90 10.77 11.86 -3.93
N LEU A 91 11.73 11.36 -3.14
CA LEU A 91 13.15 11.63 -3.32
C LEU A 91 13.82 10.66 -4.30
N GLU A 92 13.16 9.53 -4.61
CA GLU A 92 13.73 8.48 -5.47
C GLU A 92 15.09 7.97 -4.96
N GLU A 93 15.25 7.95 -3.63
CA GLU A 93 16.45 7.46 -2.95
C GLU A 93 16.24 6.02 -2.46
N ALA A 94 17.21 5.15 -2.76
CA ALA A 94 17.24 3.79 -2.25
C ALA A 94 18.67 3.35 -1.92
N GLY A 95 18.82 2.50 -0.90
CA GLY A 95 20.09 1.93 -0.46
C GLY A 95 20.15 0.43 -0.68
N CYS A 96 21.30 -0.07 -1.09
CA CYS A 96 21.56 -1.50 -1.07
C CYS A 96 21.77 -1.98 0.37
N PRO A 97 21.05 -3.03 0.84
CA PRO A 97 21.20 -3.53 2.20
C PRO A 97 22.57 -4.19 2.47
N GLU A 98 23.25 -4.64 1.41
CA GLU A 98 24.54 -5.33 1.51
C GLU A 98 25.72 -4.35 1.57
N CYS A 99 25.85 -3.47 0.55
CA CYS A 99 27.01 -2.56 0.47
C CYS A 99 26.76 -1.17 1.07
N LEU A 100 25.52 -0.90 1.53
CA LEU A 100 25.09 0.36 2.15
C LEU A 100 25.34 1.60 1.30
N LYS A 101 25.41 1.43 -0.02
CA LYS A 101 25.52 2.51 -1.00
C LYS A 101 24.15 2.89 -1.54
N GLU A 102 24.02 4.17 -1.87
CA GLU A 102 22.88 4.72 -2.62
C GLU A 102 22.86 4.08 -4.02
N VAL A 103 21.69 3.60 -4.44
CA VAL A 103 21.42 2.90 -5.70
C VAL A 103 20.05 3.29 -6.30
N GLY A 104 19.43 4.37 -5.81
CA GLY A 104 18.09 4.82 -6.15
C GLY A 104 17.92 5.02 -7.65
N GLU A 105 18.77 5.82 -8.27
CA GLU A 105 18.71 6.09 -9.73
C GLU A 105 18.60 4.78 -10.54
N ALA A 106 19.52 3.84 -10.32
CA ALA A 106 19.51 2.55 -11.00
C ALA A 106 18.28 1.67 -10.64
N LEU A 107 17.83 1.71 -9.38
CA LEU A 107 16.65 0.96 -8.94
C LEU A 107 15.38 1.50 -9.60
N PHE A 108 15.19 2.81 -9.62
CA PHE A 108 14.01 3.44 -10.22
C PHE A 108 14.00 3.33 -11.74
N GLU A 109 15.16 3.40 -12.40
CA GLU A 109 15.29 3.06 -13.83
C GLU A 109 14.86 1.61 -14.12
N SER A 110 15.22 0.65 -13.26
CA SER A 110 14.86 -0.76 -13.43
C SER A 110 13.34 -1.03 -13.37
N LEU A 111 12.54 -0.04 -12.94
CA LEU A 111 11.08 -0.18 -12.88
C LEU A 111 10.43 -0.39 -14.25
N GLU A 112 11.11 0.00 -15.34
CA GLU A 112 10.66 -0.29 -16.71
C GLU A 112 10.63 -1.80 -17.01
N ASP A 113 11.54 -2.58 -16.41
CA ASP A 113 11.58 -4.04 -16.52
C ASP A 113 10.71 -4.73 -15.45
N TRP A 114 10.64 -4.15 -14.26
CA TRP A 114 9.83 -4.65 -13.16
C TRP A 114 8.32 -4.55 -13.48
N MET A 115 7.85 -3.40 -13.97
CA MET A 115 6.41 -3.13 -14.23
C MET A 115 5.73 -4.15 -15.17
N PRO A 116 6.31 -4.55 -16.31
CA PRO A 116 5.75 -5.60 -17.16
C PRO A 116 5.84 -7.01 -16.56
N GLY A 117 6.55 -7.17 -15.44
CA GLY A 117 6.71 -8.44 -14.74
C GLY A 117 7.84 -9.32 -15.28
N HIS A 118 8.88 -8.72 -15.88
CA HIS A 118 10.06 -9.48 -16.34
C HIS A 118 10.92 -9.99 -15.17
N THR A 119 10.89 -9.30 -14.03
CA THR A 119 11.62 -9.64 -12.81
C THR A 119 10.84 -9.17 -11.58
N ASP A 120 10.96 -9.85 -10.45
CA ASP A 120 10.52 -9.36 -9.13
C ASP A 120 11.67 -8.70 -8.34
N ASN A 121 12.90 -8.90 -8.82
CA ASN A 121 14.13 -8.57 -8.13
C ASN A 121 14.82 -7.35 -8.73
N PHE A 122 15.68 -6.72 -7.92
CA PHE A 122 16.67 -5.76 -8.36
C PHE A 122 18.07 -6.24 -7.95
N THR A 123 19.04 -6.10 -8.86
CA THR A 123 20.44 -6.46 -8.62
C THR A 123 21.27 -5.19 -8.45
N CYS A 124 21.89 -5.01 -7.30
CA CYS A 124 22.75 -3.87 -7.01
C CYS A 124 23.92 -3.78 -8.01
N PRO A 125 24.06 -2.68 -8.75
CA PRO A 125 25.12 -2.55 -9.77
C PRO A 125 26.52 -2.40 -9.17
N LEU A 126 26.61 -2.09 -7.87
CA LEU A 126 27.88 -1.81 -7.19
C LEU A 126 28.51 -3.05 -6.54
N CYS A 127 27.69 -4.00 -6.08
CA CYS A 127 28.17 -5.19 -5.36
C CYS A 127 27.57 -6.51 -5.82
N GLY A 128 26.58 -6.49 -6.73
CA GLY A 128 25.94 -7.69 -7.27
C GLY A 128 24.91 -8.36 -6.36
N HIS A 129 24.59 -7.78 -5.19
CA HIS A 129 23.52 -8.27 -4.32
C HIS A 129 22.17 -8.19 -5.05
N GLU A 130 21.43 -9.30 -5.11
CA GLU A 130 20.10 -9.39 -5.70
C GLU A 130 19.08 -9.78 -4.62
N ASP A 131 17.95 -9.09 -4.60
CA ASP A 131 16.81 -9.38 -3.73
C ASP A 131 15.51 -8.90 -4.39
N ASP A 132 14.34 -9.25 -3.82
CA ASP A 132 13.06 -8.62 -4.19
C ASP A 132 13.22 -7.09 -4.13
N ILE A 133 12.58 -6.36 -5.05
CA ILE A 133 12.72 -4.90 -5.10
C ILE A 133 12.38 -4.22 -3.77
N ASN A 134 11.47 -4.80 -2.96
CA ASN A 134 11.09 -4.29 -1.64
C ASN A 134 12.10 -4.63 -0.54
N GLY A 135 13.10 -5.47 -0.82
CA GLY A 135 14.22 -5.82 0.07
C GLY A 135 15.26 -4.70 0.18
N PHE A 136 15.25 -3.74 -0.74
CA PHE A 136 16.11 -2.57 -0.70
C PHE A 136 15.64 -1.55 0.35
N LEU A 137 16.57 -0.70 0.78
CA LEU A 137 16.33 0.28 1.84
C LEU A 137 15.74 1.56 1.23
N PHE A 138 14.55 1.96 1.64
CA PHE A 138 13.92 3.21 1.19
C PHE A 138 13.85 4.21 2.33
N LEU A 139 14.21 5.47 2.07
CA LEU A 139 14.17 6.55 3.06
C LEU A 139 12.76 7.13 3.25
N GLN A 140 11.90 6.96 2.26
CA GLN A 140 10.49 7.31 2.32
C GLN A 140 9.64 6.06 2.12
N GLU A 141 8.46 6.05 2.75
CA GLU A 141 7.51 4.96 2.61
C GLU A 141 7.07 4.83 1.14
N CYS A 142 7.40 3.72 0.53
CA CYS A 142 6.95 3.29 -0.79
C CYS A 142 6.71 1.77 -0.78
N GLY A 143 6.15 1.26 -1.87
CA GLY A 143 6.00 -0.17 -2.07
C GLY A 143 5.77 -0.52 -3.53
N PHE A 144 6.18 -1.73 -3.90
CA PHE A 144 6.09 -2.25 -5.25
C PHE A 144 5.41 -3.60 -5.15
N SER A 145 4.16 -3.71 -5.60
CA SER A 145 3.43 -4.96 -5.43
C SER A 145 2.34 -5.17 -6.47
N ASN A 146 1.92 -6.43 -6.63
CA ASN A 146 0.70 -6.81 -7.33
C ASN A 146 -0.58 -6.66 -6.50
N LEU A 147 -0.46 -6.16 -5.26
CA LEU A 147 -1.58 -5.92 -4.37
C LEU A 147 -1.43 -4.59 -3.64
N GLY A 148 -2.52 -3.82 -3.54
CA GLY A 148 -2.57 -2.62 -2.70
C GLY A 148 -3.96 -2.32 -2.20
N PHE A 149 -4.05 -1.76 -0.99
CA PHE A 149 -5.30 -1.40 -0.32
C PHE A 149 -5.34 0.12 -0.12
N ILE A 150 -6.17 0.80 -0.89
CA ILE A 150 -6.25 2.26 -0.94
C ILE A 150 -7.43 2.72 -0.08
N PHE A 151 -7.13 3.36 1.04
CA PHE A 151 -8.10 4.00 1.91
C PHE A 151 -8.20 5.49 1.56
N ASN A 152 -9.26 5.87 0.86
CA ASN A 152 -9.41 7.23 0.35
C ASN A 152 -9.81 8.22 1.44
N ASN A 153 -9.02 9.30 1.57
CA ASN A 153 -9.18 10.38 2.55
C ASN A 153 -8.96 9.96 4.01
N TRP A 154 -8.20 8.89 4.27
CA TRP A 154 -7.89 8.43 5.64
C TRP A 154 -6.56 8.95 6.19
N ALA A 155 -5.78 9.73 5.42
CA ALA A 155 -4.41 10.12 5.80
C ALA A 155 -4.35 10.92 7.12
N GLU A 156 -5.32 11.79 7.35
CA GLU A 156 -5.42 12.60 8.57
C GLU A 156 -5.85 11.77 9.79
N ALA A 157 -6.74 10.79 9.59
CA ALA A 157 -7.15 9.87 10.65
C ALA A 157 -5.98 9.05 11.18
N GLY A 158 -5.11 8.60 10.28
CA GLY A 158 -3.88 7.86 10.57
C GLY A 158 -4.11 6.46 11.18
N PHE A 159 -3.44 5.43 10.68
CA PHE A 159 -3.60 4.08 11.24
C PHE A 159 -2.86 3.92 12.57
N LYS A 160 -3.47 3.17 13.50
CA LYS A 160 -2.75 2.68 14.68
C LYS A 160 -1.70 1.64 14.25
N PRO A 161 -0.51 1.61 14.86
CA PRO A 161 0.50 0.58 14.57
C PRO A 161 -0.05 -0.84 14.72
N SER A 162 -0.81 -1.10 15.79
CA SER A 162 -1.43 -2.41 16.04
C SER A 162 -2.39 -2.88 14.95
N PHE A 163 -3.00 -1.95 14.21
CA PHE A 163 -3.85 -2.30 13.07
C PHE A 163 -3.01 -2.70 11.85
N ILE A 164 -1.90 -1.99 11.61
CA ILE A 164 -0.95 -2.34 10.54
C ILE A 164 -0.32 -3.70 10.83
N ASP A 165 0.04 -3.97 12.09
CA ASP A 165 0.59 -5.26 12.52
C ASP A 165 -0.40 -6.40 12.29
N GLU A 166 -1.68 -6.23 12.69
CA GLU A 166 -2.70 -7.26 12.44
C GLU A 166 -2.96 -7.46 10.93
N PHE A 167 -2.90 -6.38 10.14
CA PHE A 167 -3.02 -6.45 8.69
C PHE A 167 -1.86 -7.24 8.07
N ALA A 168 -0.64 -7.00 8.57
CA ALA A 168 0.58 -7.72 8.20
C ALA A 168 0.45 -9.22 8.50
N ASP A 169 -0.04 -9.57 9.70
CA ASP A 169 -0.26 -10.95 10.13
C ASP A 169 -1.27 -11.68 9.22
N TRP A 170 -2.35 -11.03 8.83
CA TRP A 170 -3.34 -11.62 7.92
C TRP A 170 -2.80 -11.91 6.52
N LEU A 171 -1.87 -11.08 6.03
CA LEU A 171 -1.22 -11.28 4.75
C LEU A 171 0.04 -12.15 4.83
N ASP A 172 0.54 -12.41 6.04
CA ASP A 172 1.84 -13.02 6.31
C ASP A 172 2.97 -12.26 5.60
N GLN A 173 2.94 -10.92 5.68
CA GLN A 173 3.87 -10.02 4.98
C GLN A 173 4.09 -8.74 5.78
N LYS A 174 5.30 -8.18 5.70
CA LYS A 174 5.53 -6.80 6.16
C LYS A 174 4.71 -5.83 5.31
N MET A 175 4.24 -4.74 5.92
CA MET A 175 3.44 -3.73 5.23
C MET A 175 4.19 -2.40 5.16
N SER A 176 4.04 -1.71 4.04
CA SER A 176 4.36 -0.29 3.88
C SER A 176 3.06 0.51 3.97
N TRP A 177 3.09 1.66 4.64
CA TRP A 177 1.99 2.62 4.68
C TRP A 177 2.39 3.87 3.91
N VAL A 178 1.98 3.90 2.64
CA VAL A 178 2.27 5.02 1.73
C VAL A 178 1.16 6.06 1.85
N LYS A 179 1.54 7.30 2.15
CA LYS A 179 0.64 8.45 2.18
C LYS A 179 0.77 9.24 0.89
N VAL A 180 -0.35 9.44 0.21
CA VAL A 180 -0.41 10.17 -1.06
C VAL A 180 -1.29 11.40 -0.88
N GLU A 181 -0.71 12.58 -1.09
CA GLU A 181 -1.44 13.84 -1.19
C GLU A 181 -1.76 14.13 -2.65
N LEU A 182 -3.05 14.26 -2.97
CA LEU A 182 -3.54 14.51 -4.32
C LEU A 182 -3.67 16.03 -4.53
#